data_AF-V4RVL1-F1
#
_entry.id   AF-V4RVL1-F1
#
_cell.length_a   1.000
_cell.length_b   1.000
_cell.length_c   1.000
_cell.angle_alpha   90.00
_cell.angle_beta   90.00
_cell.angle_gamma   90.00
#
_symmetry.space_group_name_H-M   'P 1'
#
loop_
_entity.id
_entity.type
_entity.pdbx_description
1 polymer ?
#
loop_
_entity_poly.entity_id
_entity_poly.type
_entity_poly.pdbx_seq_one_letter_code
_entity_poly.pdbx_strand_id
1 'polypeptide(L)'
;IAELLDNAVDEVQNGATFVKVDRVNIMKDNSPALVFLDDGGGMDPESLRKCMSLGYSTKKANKTIGQYGNGFKTSTMRLGADVIVFSRATHESKATQSIGLLSYTYLRKTGQDDVIVPMIDFDISGHWAEPIIYSSQDDWAFNLKTILEWSPFASKSELLQQFEDIGPHGTKVIIYNLWMNDEGVYELSFDDDEEDICLRDEANSGSLKKLPKKVLERQSHISYRIRYSLRAYASMLYLGKFDNFKIILRGKPIQQFHIADELKFPKVISYRPQVSAPLKDATAETTIGFIKEAPALSVSGFNVYHKNRLIRPFWKVTGDGSLKGNGVVGIHTLFVGFFLLIFFLTYISHYWMYTGVLEANFIEPTHDKQDFERSTLFVRLESKLKQMTLEYWFVSYM
;
A
#
# COMPACT_ATOMS: atom_id res chain seq x y z
N ILE A 1 -1.46 -4.00 4.97
CA ILE A 1 -2.38 -3.71 3.83
C ILE A 1 -1.70 -2.86 2.77
N ALA A 2 -1.21 -1.65 3.12
CA ALA A 2 -0.57 -0.75 2.16
C ALA A 2 0.57 -1.40 1.34
N GLU A 3 1.42 -2.20 1.97
CA GLU A 3 2.49 -2.96 1.29
C GLU A 3 1.98 -3.92 0.20
N LEU A 4 0.79 -4.51 0.37
CA LEU A 4 0.20 -5.40 -0.64
C LEU A 4 -0.39 -4.60 -1.80
N LEU A 5 -0.98 -3.42 -1.51
CA LEU A 5 -1.38 -2.47 -2.54
C LEU A 5 -0.16 -1.97 -3.32
N ASP A 6 0.94 -1.66 -2.64
CA ASP A 6 2.19 -1.21 -3.25
C ASP A 6 2.73 -2.26 -4.24
N ASN A 7 2.66 -3.55 -3.87
CA ASN A 7 3.05 -4.64 -4.77
C ASN A 7 2.18 -4.73 -6.02
N ALA A 8 0.85 -4.59 -5.89
CA ALA A 8 -0.05 -4.60 -7.03
C ALA A 8 0.07 -3.34 -7.90
N VAL A 9 0.31 -2.17 -7.30
CA VAL A 9 0.57 -0.92 -8.04
C VAL A 9 1.88 -0.98 -8.80
N ASP A 10 2.92 -1.61 -8.24
CA ASP A 10 4.19 -1.85 -8.95
C ASP A 10 3.99 -2.72 -10.22
N GLU A 11 2.91 -3.52 -10.30
CA GLU A 11 2.55 -4.34 -11.46
C GLU A 11 1.81 -3.58 -12.57
N VAL A 12 1.49 -2.29 -12.38
CA VAL A 12 0.91 -1.45 -13.44
C VAL A 12 1.83 -1.39 -14.67
N GLN A 13 3.15 -1.41 -14.47
CA GLN A 13 4.11 -1.47 -15.57
C GLN A 13 4.07 -2.80 -16.34
N ASN A 14 3.50 -3.84 -15.75
CA ASN A 14 3.31 -5.17 -16.33
C ASN A 14 1.86 -5.39 -16.79
N GLY A 15 1.04 -4.33 -16.85
CA GLY A 15 -0.32 -4.37 -17.37
C GLY A 15 -1.43 -4.57 -16.35
N ALA A 16 -1.14 -4.53 -15.04
CA ALA A 16 -2.19 -4.57 -14.02
C ALA A 16 -3.19 -3.41 -14.22
N THR A 17 -4.48 -3.73 -14.15
CA THR A 17 -5.57 -2.75 -14.27
C THR A 17 -6.38 -2.61 -12.98
N PHE A 18 -6.24 -3.54 -12.04
CA PHE A 18 -6.84 -3.39 -10.72
C PHE A 18 -6.12 -4.15 -9.61
N VAL A 19 -6.43 -3.74 -8.38
CA VAL A 19 -6.31 -4.58 -7.19
C VAL A 19 -7.62 -4.56 -6.43
N LYS A 20 -8.13 -5.73 -6.08
CA LYS A 20 -9.31 -5.93 -5.24
C LYS A 20 -8.86 -6.29 -3.84
N VAL A 21 -9.47 -5.65 -2.84
CA VAL A 21 -9.35 -5.99 -1.44
C VAL A 21 -10.74 -6.30 -0.91
N ASP A 22 -10.93 -7.49 -0.38
CA ASP A 22 -12.24 -7.92 0.11
C ASP A 22 -12.13 -8.77 1.38
N ARG A 23 -13.27 -8.98 2.03
CA ARG A 23 -13.45 -9.98 3.08
C ARG A 23 -14.09 -11.20 2.46
N VAL A 24 -13.54 -12.37 2.75
CA VAL A 24 -14.17 -13.67 2.46
C VAL A 24 -14.37 -14.44 3.74
N ASN A 25 -15.27 -15.42 3.73
CA ASN A 25 -15.41 -16.37 4.83
C ASN A 25 -14.73 -17.68 4.48
N ILE A 26 -13.96 -18.20 5.41
CA ILE A 26 -13.39 -19.53 5.29
C ILE A 26 -14.50 -20.55 5.49
N MET A 27 -14.73 -21.40 4.48
CA MET A 27 -15.83 -22.37 4.52
C MET A 27 -15.70 -23.38 5.67
N LYS A 28 -14.48 -23.68 6.13
CA LYS A 28 -14.21 -24.67 7.18
C LYS A 28 -14.78 -24.26 8.55
N ASP A 29 -14.73 -22.98 8.90
CA ASP A 29 -15.07 -22.48 10.25
C ASP A 29 -15.84 -21.15 10.25
N ASN A 30 -16.20 -20.63 9.08
CA ASN A 30 -16.86 -19.34 8.87
C ASN A 30 -16.06 -18.13 9.42
N SER A 31 -14.77 -18.28 9.67
CA SER A 31 -13.90 -17.18 10.07
C SER A 31 -13.65 -16.21 8.91
N PRO A 32 -13.52 -14.90 9.18
CA PRO A 32 -13.16 -13.94 8.16
C PRO A 32 -11.70 -14.09 7.74
N ALA A 33 -11.46 -13.91 6.44
CA ALA A 33 -10.15 -13.77 5.84
C ALA A 33 -10.12 -12.54 4.93
N LEU A 34 -8.93 -11.95 4.78
CA LEU A 34 -8.68 -10.87 3.83
C LEU A 34 -8.17 -11.44 2.52
N VAL A 35 -8.78 -11.03 1.41
CA VAL A 35 -8.29 -11.36 0.07
C VAL A 35 -7.76 -10.12 -0.63
N PHE A 36 -6.60 -10.27 -1.26
CA PHE A 36 -6.03 -9.32 -2.21
C PHE A 36 -5.95 -10.04 -3.55
N LEU A 37 -6.52 -9.44 -4.59
CA LEU A 37 -6.50 -10.00 -5.95
C LEU A 37 -6.14 -8.92 -6.94
N ASP A 38 -5.01 -9.08 -7.63
CA ASP A 38 -4.59 -8.24 -8.75
C ASP A 38 -4.53 -9.02 -10.06
N ASP A 39 -4.66 -8.31 -11.16
CA ASP A 39 -4.50 -8.81 -12.53
C ASP A 39 -3.14 -8.45 -13.13
N GLY A 40 -2.10 -8.30 -12.29
CA GLY A 40 -0.73 -8.04 -12.73
C GLY A 40 -0.10 -9.21 -13.49
N GLY A 41 1.22 -9.15 -13.71
CA GLY A 41 1.93 -10.17 -14.49
C GLY A 41 1.96 -11.55 -13.81
N GLY A 42 1.66 -11.61 -12.51
CA GLY A 42 1.79 -12.80 -11.69
C GLY A 42 3.25 -13.18 -11.41
N MET A 43 3.44 -14.33 -10.79
CA MET A 43 4.74 -14.89 -10.43
C MET A 43 4.86 -16.30 -11.00
N ASP A 44 5.93 -16.53 -11.76
CA ASP A 44 6.36 -17.88 -12.10
C ASP A 44 6.85 -18.63 -10.83
N PRO A 45 7.08 -19.95 -10.90
CA PRO A 45 7.51 -20.74 -9.74
C PRO A 45 8.76 -20.22 -9.01
N GLU A 46 9.74 -19.68 -9.75
CA GLU A 46 10.97 -19.16 -9.13
C GLU A 46 10.71 -17.82 -8.43
N SER A 47 9.90 -16.98 -9.05
CA SER A 47 9.48 -15.68 -8.54
C SER A 47 8.64 -15.85 -7.27
N LEU A 48 7.72 -16.82 -7.23
CA LEU A 48 6.97 -17.14 -6.02
C LEU A 48 7.88 -17.64 -4.91
N ARG A 49 8.85 -18.52 -5.22
CA ARG A 49 9.86 -18.97 -4.23
C ARG A 49 10.61 -17.80 -3.62
N LYS A 50 11.13 -16.89 -4.44
CA LYS A 50 11.80 -15.65 -3.97
C LYS A 50 10.85 -14.78 -3.15
N CYS A 51 9.58 -14.67 -3.56
CA CYS A 51 8.55 -13.94 -2.83
C CYS A 51 8.30 -14.53 -1.43
N MET A 52 8.46 -15.85 -1.26
CA MET A 52 8.30 -16.52 0.04
C MET A 52 9.58 -16.56 0.88
N SER A 53 10.77 -16.51 0.27
CA SER A 53 12.07 -16.49 0.96
C SER A 53 12.46 -15.10 1.49
N LEU A 54 13.08 -15.01 2.67
CA LEU A 54 13.55 -13.75 3.24
C LEU A 54 14.66 -13.10 2.38
N GLY A 55 14.66 -11.76 2.26
CA GLY A 55 15.77 -10.99 1.70
C GLY A 55 15.90 -10.95 0.17
N TYR A 56 14.97 -11.52 -0.60
CA TYR A 56 15.00 -11.48 -2.06
C TYR A 56 14.08 -10.38 -2.62
N SER A 57 14.65 -9.48 -3.42
CA SER A 57 13.92 -8.53 -4.26
C SER A 57 14.61 -8.42 -5.62
N THR A 58 13.89 -8.68 -6.71
CA THR A 58 14.37 -8.47 -8.09
C THR A 58 14.05 -7.07 -8.61
N LYS A 59 13.29 -6.28 -7.84
CA LYS A 59 12.83 -4.95 -8.23
C LYS A 59 13.99 -3.95 -8.26
N LYS A 60 14.22 -3.32 -9.41
CA LYS A 60 15.23 -2.26 -9.58
C LYS A 60 14.81 -1.03 -8.77
N ALA A 61 15.70 -0.54 -7.89
CA ALA A 61 15.44 0.50 -6.89
C ALA A 61 14.85 1.83 -7.43
N ASN A 62 14.98 2.12 -8.72
CA ASN A 62 14.64 3.44 -9.29
C ASN A 62 13.18 3.61 -9.72
N LYS A 63 12.36 2.56 -9.81
CA LYS A 63 10.99 2.64 -10.37
C LYS A 63 9.87 2.01 -9.54
N THR A 64 10.19 1.36 -8.44
CA THR A 64 9.23 0.54 -7.66
C THR A 64 9.22 0.95 -6.20
N ILE A 65 8.08 0.78 -5.54
CA ILE A 65 7.90 1.08 -4.12
C ILE A 65 8.55 -0.02 -3.27
N GLY A 66 8.43 -1.29 -3.68
CA GLY A 66 9.02 -2.43 -2.98
C GLY A 66 10.53 -2.60 -3.25
N GLN A 67 11.36 -2.44 -2.21
CA GLN A 67 12.83 -2.53 -2.35
C GLN A 67 13.48 -3.61 -1.47
N TYR A 68 12.94 -3.86 -0.27
CA TYR A 68 13.62 -4.64 0.78
C TYR A 68 13.38 -6.15 0.76
N GLY A 69 12.50 -6.68 -0.12
CA GLY A 69 12.22 -8.12 -0.21
C GLY A 69 11.51 -8.75 1.00
N ASN A 70 11.20 -7.96 2.04
CA ASN A 70 10.56 -8.43 3.27
C ASN A 70 9.12 -7.93 3.46
N GLY A 71 8.70 -6.90 2.70
CA GLY A 71 7.41 -6.22 2.89
C GLY A 71 6.20 -7.16 2.84
N PHE A 72 6.21 -8.16 1.94
CA PHE A 72 5.17 -9.18 1.87
C PHE A 72 5.05 -9.97 3.18
N LYS A 73 6.14 -10.62 3.63
CA LYS A 73 6.14 -11.50 4.80
C LYS A 73 5.75 -10.74 6.07
N THR A 74 6.37 -9.59 6.32
CA THR A 74 6.09 -8.78 7.51
C THR A 74 4.64 -8.30 7.52
N SER A 75 4.09 -7.92 6.36
CA SER A 75 2.73 -7.39 6.28
C SER A 75 1.65 -8.44 6.40
N THR A 76 1.85 -9.61 5.77
CA THR A 76 0.87 -10.70 5.89
C THR A 76 0.86 -11.25 7.30
N MET A 77 2.03 -11.47 7.90
CA MET A 77 2.16 -11.94 9.30
C MET A 77 1.69 -10.92 10.34
N ARG A 78 1.66 -9.62 10.02
CA ARG A 78 1.03 -8.59 10.87
C ARG A 78 -0.50 -8.65 10.85
N LEU A 79 -1.10 -9.16 9.77
CA LEU A 79 -2.57 -9.19 9.61
C LEU A 79 -3.19 -10.50 10.11
N GLY A 80 -2.52 -11.63 9.88
CA GLY A 80 -2.97 -12.92 10.37
C GLY A 80 -1.81 -13.90 10.52
N ALA A 81 -2.10 -15.02 11.18
CA ALA A 81 -1.11 -16.07 11.41
C ALA A 81 -0.71 -16.79 10.12
N ASP A 82 -1.61 -16.85 9.13
CA ASP A 82 -1.42 -17.69 7.97
C ASP A 82 -1.81 -16.98 6.67
N VAL A 83 -1.04 -17.24 5.61
CA VAL A 83 -1.30 -16.72 4.27
C VAL A 83 -1.05 -17.79 3.22
N ILE A 84 -1.99 -17.90 2.28
CA ILE A 84 -1.85 -18.69 1.07
C ILE A 84 -1.85 -17.76 -0.14
N VAL A 85 -0.92 -18.00 -1.07
CA VAL A 85 -0.76 -17.23 -2.30
C VAL A 85 -1.00 -18.14 -3.48
N PHE A 86 -1.84 -17.69 -4.39
CA PHE A 86 -2.06 -18.26 -5.71
C PHE A 86 -1.52 -17.25 -6.72
N SER A 87 -0.70 -17.69 -7.65
CA SER A 87 -0.21 -16.80 -8.70
C SER A 87 -0.18 -17.52 -10.03
N ARG A 88 -0.67 -16.84 -11.07
CA ARG A 88 -0.64 -17.32 -12.44
C ARG A 88 0.20 -16.36 -13.25
N ALA A 89 1.24 -16.88 -13.89
CA ALA A 89 2.12 -16.11 -14.77
C ALA A 89 2.11 -16.72 -16.16
N THR A 90 2.11 -15.86 -17.16
CA THR A 90 2.21 -16.26 -18.56
C THR A 90 3.34 -15.47 -19.20
N HIS A 91 4.39 -16.17 -19.63
CA HIS A 91 5.55 -15.60 -20.31
C HIS A 91 5.76 -16.34 -21.63
N GLU A 92 5.64 -15.61 -22.74
CA GLU A 92 5.76 -16.15 -24.10
C GLU A 92 4.83 -17.37 -24.32
N SER A 93 5.39 -18.56 -24.45
CA SER A 93 4.67 -19.82 -24.65
C SER A 93 4.54 -20.66 -23.38
N LYS A 94 4.97 -20.15 -22.21
CA LYS A 94 4.93 -20.86 -20.94
C LYS A 94 3.96 -20.19 -19.99
N ALA A 95 2.98 -20.95 -19.53
CA ALA A 95 2.03 -20.51 -18.52
C ALA A 95 2.14 -21.42 -17.30
N THR A 96 2.20 -20.82 -16.11
CA THR A 96 2.35 -21.55 -14.85
C THR A 96 1.37 -21.07 -13.81
N GLN A 97 0.98 -21.96 -12.91
CA GLN A 97 0.19 -21.66 -11.73
C GLN A 97 0.90 -22.20 -10.51
N SER A 98 1.10 -21.35 -9.51
CA SER A 98 1.86 -21.66 -8.32
C SER A 98 1.05 -21.36 -7.08
N ILE A 99 1.13 -22.26 -6.10
CA ILE A 99 0.51 -22.11 -4.78
C ILE A 99 1.61 -22.17 -3.74
N GLY A 100 1.66 -21.19 -2.85
CA GLY A 100 2.58 -21.18 -1.72
C GLY A 100 1.86 -20.87 -0.41
N LEU A 101 2.23 -21.60 0.63
CA LEU A 101 1.65 -21.47 1.97
C LEU A 101 2.72 -21.01 2.96
N LEU A 102 2.53 -19.83 3.55
CA LEU A 102 3.31 -19.36 4.69
C LEU A 102 2.39 -19.39 5.92
N SER A 103 2.57 -20.41 6.77
CA SER A 103 1.67 -20.68 7.88
C SER A 103 2.42 -20.75 9.22
N TYR A 104 2.22 -19.73 10.07
CA TYR A 104 2.69 -19.76 11.45
C TYR A 104 2.04 -20.90 12.23
N THR A 105 0.76 -21.16 11.99
CA THR A 105 0.00 -22.20 12.69
C THR A 105 0.58 -23.59 12.43
N TYR A 106 0.89 -23.91 11.17
CA TYR A 106 1.56 -25.15 10.77
C TYR A 106 2.91 -25.32 11.48
N LEU A 107 3.78 -24.32 11.38
CA LEU A 107 5.14 -24.38 11.94
C LEU A 107 5.10 -24.56 13.46
N ARG A 108 4.22 -23.83 14.16
CA ARG A 108 4.10 -23.89 15.61
C ARG A 108 3.48 -25.19 16.11
N LYS A 109 2.40 -25.66 15.48
CA LYS A 109 1.72 -26.89 15.92
C LYS A 109 2.52 -28.15 15.62
N THR A 110 3.38 -28.12 14.60
CA THR A 110 4.26 -29.26 14.27
C THR A 110 5.65 -29.15 14.89
N GLY A 111 5.95 -28.04 15.60
CA GLY A 111 7.22 -27.85 16.30
C GLY A 111 8.42 -27.73 15.36
N GLN A 112 8.25 -27.10 14.19
CA GLN A 112 9.37 -26.89 13.26
C GLN A 112 10.36 -25.86 13.81
N ASP A 113 11.64 -26.21 13.78
CA ASP A 113 12.73 -25.30 14.12
C ASP A 113 13.10 -24.39 12.94
N ASP A 114 12.87 -24.86 11.70
CA ASP A 114 13.12 -24.12 10.46
C ASP A 114 11.84 -23.60 9.82
N VAL A 115 11.94 -22.49 9.07
CA VAL A 115 10.82 -21.94 8.30
C VAL A 115 10.62 -22.77 7.02
N ILE A 116 9.67 -23.70 7.07
CA ILE A 116 9.25 -24.51 5.93
C ILE A 116 8.06 -23.85 5.24
N VAL A 117 8.17 -23.65 3.91
CA VAL A 117 7.09 -23.07 3.09
C VAL A 117 6.65 -24.11 2.05
N PRO A 118 5.53 -24.81 2.26
CA PRO A 118 4.96 -25.73 1.28
C PRO A 118 4.59 -24.98 0.00
N MET A 119 5.09 -25.47 -1.14
CA MET A 119 4.81 -24.91 -2.45
C MET A 119 4.56 -26.02 -3.47
N ILE A 120 3.57 -25.79 -4.34
CA ILE A 120 3.27 -26.65 -5.49
C ILE A 120 3.09 -25.79 -6.73
N ASP A 121 3.61 -26.30 -7.84
CA ASP A 121 3.63 -25.62 -9.12
C ASP A 121 2.98 -26.51 -10.19
N PHE A 122 2.31 -25.87 -11.15
CA PHE A 122 1.69 -26.51 -12.30
C PHE A 122 2.13 -25.82 -13.58
N ASP A 123 2.44 -26.62 -14.60
CA ASP A 123 2.52 -26.17 -15.99
C ASP A 123 1.10 -26.21 -16.57
N ILE A 124 0.67 -25.09 -17.11
CA ILE A 124 -0.65 -24.94 -17.75
C ILE A 124 -0.53 -24.49 -19.20
N SER A 125 0.64 -24.66 -19.82
CA SER A 125 0.88 -24.36 -21.23
C SER A 125 0.15 -25.34 -22.16
N GLY A 126 -0.19 -26.52 -21.63
CA GLY A 126 -0.97 -27.55 -22.31
C GLY A 126 -2.49 -27.42 -22.11
N HIS A 127 -3.21 -28.52 -22.32
CA HIS A 127 -4.67 -28.57 -22.21
C HIS A 127 -5.17 -28.73 -20.75
N TRP A 128 -4.30 -29.20 -19.85
CA TRP A 128 -4.62 -29.43 -18.44
C TRP A 128 -3.42 -29.03 -17.56
N ALA A 129 -3.67 -28.82 -16.27
CA ALA A 129 -2.65 -28.46 -15.30
C ALA A 129 -1.81 -29.68 -14.88
N GLU A 130 -0.55 -29.71 -15.30
CA GLU A 130 0.41 -30.77 -14.99
C GLU A 130 1.33 -30.37 -13.83
N PRO A 131 1.50 -31.22 -12.79
CA PRO A 131 2.44 -30.93 -11.71
C PRO A 131 3.87 -30.72 -12.20
N ILE A 132 4.53 -29.65 -11.75
CA ILE A 132 5.97 -29.47 -11.95
C ILE A 132 6.69 -30.09 -10.75
N ILE A 133 7.45 -31.15 -11.00
CA ILE A 133 8.17 -31.91 -9.97
C ILE A 133 9.65 -31.48 -10.00
N TYR A 134 10.16 -30.96 -8.89
CA TYR A 134 11.55 -30.50 -8.78
C TYR A 134 12.49 -31.57 -8.23
N SER A 135 12.13 -32.15 -7.08
CA SER A 135 12.95 -33.15 -6.38
C SER A 135 12.39 -34.55 -6.57
N SER A 136 11.20 -34.82 -6.02
CA SER A 136 10.53 -36.11 -6.12
C SER A 136 9.01 -35.95 -6.12
N GLN A 137 8.32 -36.98 -6.61
CA GLN A 137 6.86 -37.04 -6.56
C GLN A 137 6.35 -37.02 -5.11
N ASP A 138 7.10 -37.64 -4.19
CA ASP A 138 6.74 -37.71 -2.78
C ASP A 138 6.82 -36.32 -2.12
N ASP A 139 7.83 -35.51 -2.45
CA ASP A 139 7.96 -34.14 -1.94
C ASP A 139 6.80 -33.25 -2.44
N TRP A 140 6.45 -33.37 -3.72
CA TRP A 140 5.31 -32.64 -4.28
C TRP A 140 4.00 -33.06 -3.61
N ALA A 141 3.79 -34.37 -3.40
CA ALA A 141 2.62 -34.90 -2.73
C ALA A 141 2.55 -34.48 -1.25
N PHE A 142 3.70 -34.43 -0.57
CA PHE A 142 3.81 -33.96 0.80
C PHE A 142 3.46 -32.47 0.92
N ASN A 143 3.97 -31.63 0.01
CA ASN A 143 3.61 -30.20 -0.03
C ASN A 143 2.12 -30.00 -0.29
N LEU A 144 1.55 -30.72 -1.26
CA LEU A 144 0.11 -30.68 -1.50
C LEU A 144 -0.67 -31.09 -0.25
N LYS A 145 -0.31 -32.21 0.38
CA LYS A 145 -0.97 -32.69 1.60
C LYS A 145 -0.91 -31.64 2.71
N THR A 146 0.25 -31.02 2.92
CA THR A 146 0.43 -29.96 3.93
C THR A 146 -0.45 -28.76 3.61
N ILE A 147 -0.52 -28.33 2.35
CA ILE A 147 -1.40 -27.23 1.93
C ILE A 147 -2.87 -27.57 2.21
N LEU A 148 -3.34 -28.78 1.89
CA LEU A 148 -4.73 -29.18 2.11
C LEU A 148 -5.10 -29.26 3.60
N GLU A 149 -4.15 -29.67 4.43
CA GLU A 149 -4.35 -29.79 5.87
C GLU A 149 -4.38 -28.42 6.56
N TRP A 150 -3.48 -27.51 6.18
CA TRP A 150 -3.24 -26.25 6.91
C TRP A 150 -3.80 -24.99 6.25
N SER A 151 -4.25 -25.06 4.99
CA SER A 151 -4.94 -23.95 4.31
C SER A 151 -6.45 -23.99 4.49
N PRO A 152 -7.19 -22.94 4.08
CA PRO A 152 -8.65 -22.92 4.09
C PRO A 152 -9.31 -23.97 3.17
N PHE A 153 -8.57 -24.61 2.27
CA PHE A 153 -9.10 -25.48 1.22
C PHE A 153 -8.87 -26.95 1.58
N ALA A 154 -9.89 -27.79 1.42
CA ALA A 154 -9.84 -29.21 1.81
C ALA A 154 -9.49 -30.15 0.65
N SER A 155 -9.57 -29.66 -0.59
CA SER A 155 -9.33 -30.48 -1.78
C SER A 155 -8.49 -29.78 -2.84
N LYS A 156 -7.80 -30.57 -3.69
CA LYS A 156 -7.06 -30.05 -4.84
C LYS A 156 -8.00 -29.28 -5.79
N SER A 157 -9.26 -29.71 -5.93
CA SER A 157 -10.23 -29.02 -6.77
C SER A 157 -10.55 -27.62 -6.24
N GLU A 158 -10.74 -27.46 -4.93
CA GLU A 158 -10.96 -26.14 -4.31
C GLU A 158 -9.76 -25.20 -4.48
N LEU A 159 -8.53 -25.74 -4.38
CA LEU A 159 -7.31 -24.98 -4.66
C LEU A 159 -7.26 -24.50 -6.12
N LEU A 160 -7.55 -25.39 -7.08
CA LEU A 160 -7.54 -25.04 -8.50
C LEU A 160 -8.65 -24.04 -8.86
N GLN A 161 -9.80 -24.12 -8.20
CA GLN A 161 -10.89 -23.16 -8.37
C GLN A 161 -10.48 -21.73 -8.01
N GLN A 162 -9.51 -21.55 -7.10
CA GLN A 162 -9.01 -20.21 -6.73
C GLN A 162 -8.28 -19.48 -7.86
N PHE A 163 -7.95 -20.15 -8.97
CA PHE A 163 -7.37 -19.49 -10.13
C PHE A 163 -8.41 -19.07 -11.19
N GLU A 164 -9.68 -19.45 -11.03
CA GLU A 164 -10.74 -19.05 -11.98
C GLU A 164 -10.96 -17.53 -11.97
N ASP A 165 -10.92 -16.91 -10.79
CA ASP A 165 -11.11 -15.47 -10.63
C ASP A 165 -9.83 -14.63 -10.85
N ILE A 166 -8.67 -15.28 -10.96
CA ILE A 166 -7.40 -14.63 -11.33
C ILE A 166 -7.35 -14.27 -12.82
N GLY A 167 -7.99 -15.07 -13.68
CA GLY A 167 -7.89 -14.88 -15.12
C GLY A 167 -6.54 -15.38 -15.69
N PRO A 168 -6.04 -14.87 -16.82
CA PRO A 168 -4.86 -15.42 -17.50
C PRO A 168 -3.53 -15.16 -16.80
N HIS A 169 -3.45 -14.10 -16.00
CA HIS A 169 -2.30 -13.73 -15.18
C HIS A 169 -2.78 -12.92 -13.97
N GLY A 170 -2.01 -12.95 -12.88
CA GLY A 170 -2.31 -12.19 -11.67
C GLY A 170 -1.94 -12.94 -10.40
N THR A 171 -2.19 -12.29 -9.27
CA THR A 171 -1.90 -12.87 -7.95
C THR A 171 -3.09 -12.70 -7.02
N LYS A 172 -3.40 -13.77 -6.28
CA LYS A 172 -4.40 -13.80 -5.22
C LYS A 172 -3.73 -14.18 -3.90
N VAL A 173 -3.82 -13.32 -2.92
CA VAL A 173 -3.29 -13.50 -1.57
C VAL A 173 -4.47 -13.60 -0.61
N ILE A 174 -4.57 -14.70 0.13
CA ILE A 174 -5.60 -14.90 1.14
C ILE A 174 -4.94 -15.00 2.51
N ILE A 175 -5.20 -14.03 3.37
CA ILE A 175 -4.70 -13.97 4.75
C ILE A 175 -5.84 -14.38 5.67
N TYR A 176 -5.62 -15.44 6.44
CA TYR A 176 -6.62 -16.05 7.32
C TYR A 176 -6.01 -16.29 8.70
N ASN A 177 -6.84 -16.74 9.65
CA ASN A 177 -6.48 -16.71 11.07
C ASN A 177 -6.01 -15.31 11.47
N LEU A 178 -6.86 -14.31 11.15
CA LEU A 178 -6.61 -12.90 11.46
C LEU A 178 -6.43 -12.72 12.97
N TRP A 179 -5.55 -11.81 13.37
CA TRP A 179 -5.27 -11.59 14.78
C TRP A 179 -6.49 -11.02 15.53
N MET A 180 -6.71 -11.56 16.72
CA MET A 180 -7.70 -11.10 17.69
C MET A 180 -6.98 -10.52 18.91
N ASN A 181 -7.65 -9.61 19.61
CA ASN A 181 -7.23 -9.20 20.95
C ASN A 181 -7.57 -10.28 22.01
N ASP A 182 -7.25 -10.01 23.27
CA ASP A 182 -7.46 -10.94 24.39
C ASP A 182 -8.95 -11.26 24.61
N GLU A 183 -9.86 -10.40 24.15
CA GLU A 183 -11.30 -10.58 24.19
C GLU A 183 -11.86 -11.37 22.99
N GLY A 184 -11.01 -11.85 22.08
CA GLY A 184 -11.42 -12.61 20.90
C GLY A 184 -12.03 -11.73 19.79
N VAL A 185 -11.77 -10.43 19.80
CA VAL A 185 -12.29 -9.47 18.83
C VAL A 185 -11.20 -9.15 17.80
N TYR A 186 -11.57 -9.21 16.52
CA TYR A 186 -10.68 -8.80 15.43
C TYR A 186 -10.39 -7.30 15.47
N GLU A 187 -9.13 -6.92 15.25
CA GLU A 187 -8.70 -5.52 15.09
C GLU A 187 -9.46 -4.80 13.95
N LEU A 188 -9.74 -5.54 12.87
CA LEU A 188 -10.52 -5.08 11.72
C LEU A 188 -12.01 -5.38 11.91
N SER A 189 -12.83 -4.39 11.61
CA SER A 189 -14.27 -4.48 11.51
C SER A 189 -14.69 -4.60 10.04
N PHE A 190 -15.51 -5.60 9.76
CA PHE A 190 -16.04 -5.90 8.43
C PHE A 190 -17.53 -5.61 8.29
N ASP A 191 -18.19 -5.29 9.39
CA ASP A 191 -19.66 -5.24 9.52
C ASP A 191 -20.18 -3.82 9.76
N ASP A 192 -19.31 -2.86 10.13
CA ASP A 192 -19.73 -1.47 10.40
C ASP A 192 -20.07 -0.70 9.11
N ASP A 193 -19.44 -1.06 7.98
CA ASP A 193 -19.63 -0.47 6.66
C ASP A 193 -19.44 -1.56 5.60
N GLU A 194 -20.46 -1.81 4.78
CA GLU A 194 -20.44 -2.85 3.74
C GLU A 194 -19.39 -2.58 2.65
N GLU A 195 -18.99 -1.32 2.49
CA GLU A 195 -18.07 -0.83 1.47
C GLU A 195 -16.69 -0.52 2.05
N ASP A 196 -16.44 -0.73 3.35
CA ASP A 196 -15.16 -0.42 3.98
C ASP A 196 -14.63 -1.59 4.81
N ILE A 197 -13.37 -1.45 5.23
CA ILE A 197 -12.75 -2.25 6.27
C ILE A 197 -12.20 -1.25 7.27
N CYS A 198 -12.82 -1.20 8.44
CA CYS A 198 -12.50 -0.20 9.44
C CYS A 198 -11.65 -0.78 10.56
N LEU A 199 -10.81 0.03 11.19
CA LEU A 199 -10.24 -0.31 12.48
C LEU A 199 -11.31 -0.10 13.56
N ARG A 200 -11.42 -1.05 14.48
CA ARG A 200 -12.30 -0.87 15.63
C ARG A 200 -11.75 0.25 16.51
N ASP A 201 -12.56 1.29 16.70
CA ASP A 201 -12.24 2.38 17.61
C ASP A 201 -12.66 1.99 19.03
N GLU A 202 -11.81 1.24 19.74
CA GLU A 202 -12.04 0.80 21.13
C GLU A 202 -12.37 1.96 22.09
N ALA A 203 -11.91 3.17 21.77
CA ALA A 203 -12.17 4.36 22.58
C ALA A 203 -13.60 4.91 22.44
N ASN A 204 -14.32 4.57 21.36
CA ASN A 204 -15.64 5.14 21.05
C ASN A 204 -16.80 4.13 21.10
N SER A 205 -16.52 2.82 21.11
CA SER A 205 -17.54 1.76 21.11
C SER A 205 -18.47 1.75 22.34
N GLY A 206 -18.10 2.44 23.43
CA GLY A 206 -18.85 2.46 24.70
C GLY A 206 -19.69 3.71 24.99
N SER A 207 -19.67 4.75 24.15
CA SER A 207 -20.32 6.03 24.52
C SER A 207 -21.56 6.36 23.69
N LEU A 208 -22.74 5.97 24.22
CA LEU A 208 -24.07 6.40 23.72
C LEU A 208 -24.36 7.91 23.94
N LYS A 209 -23.34 8.72 24.25
CA LYS A 209 -23.50 10.17 24.43
C LYS A 209 -23.36 10.84 23.07
N LYS A 210 -24.33 11.69 22.70
CA LYS A 210 -24.22 12.58 21.53
C LYS A 210 -22.87 13.30 21.57
N LEU A 211 -21.97 12.93 20.66
CA LEU A 211 -20.67 13.57 20.55
C LEU A 211 -20.86 15.07 20.26
N PRO A 212 -20.04 15.96 20.84
CA PRO A 212 -20.10 17.38 20.51
C PRO A 212 -19.90 17.60 19.01
N LYS A 213 -20.62 18.57 18.42
CA LYS A 213 -20.57 18.88 16.98
C LYS A 213 -19.14 19.02 16.43
N LYS A 214 -18.25 19.67 17.17
CA LYS A 214 -16.82 19.83 16.80
C LYS A 214 -16.04 18.52 16.72
N VAL A 215 -16.41 17.53 17.54
CA VAL A 215 -15.78 16.19 17.50
C VAL A 215 -16.25 15.45 16.26
N LEU A 216 -17.55 15.52 15.95
CA LEU A 216 -18.11 14.93 14.74
C LEU A 216 -17.51 15.53 13.47
N GLU A 217 -17.38 16.86 13.40
CA GLU A 217 -16.71 17.56 12.29
C GLU A 217 -15.26 17.08 12.12
N ARG A 218 -14.50 16.97 13.20
CA ARG A 218 -13.13 16.43 13.15
C ARG A 218 -13.09 14.97 12.69
N GLN A 219 -13.98 14.13 13.19
CA GLN A 219 -14.04 12.72 12.83
C GLN A 219 -14.46 12.50 11.37
N SER A 220 -15.27 13.41 10.83
CA SER A 220 -15.66 13.41 9.41
C SER A 220 -14.55 13.86 8.46
N HIS A 221 -13.59 14.63 8.97
CA HIS A 221 -12.49 15.15 8.16
C HIS A 221 -11.49 14.05 7.81
N ILE A 222 -10.91 14.13 6.61
CA ILE A 222 -10.01 13.12 6.06
C ILE A 222 -8.82 12.82 6.97
N SER A 223 -8.26 13.82 7.67
CA SER A 223 -7.16 13.64 8.63
C SER A 223 -7.46 12.70 9.79
N TYR A 224 -8.75 12.54 10.14
CA TYR A 224 -9.18 11.54 11.11
C TYR A 224 -9.51 10.23 10.40
N ARG A 225 -10.33 10.30 9.34
CA ARG A 225 -10.83 9.11 8.63
C ARG A 225 -9.73 8.17 8.15
N ILE A 226 -8.61 8.68 7.63
CA ILE A 226 -7.48 7.85 7.18
C ILE A 226 -6.87 6.95 8.27
N ARG A 227 -7.14 7.23 9.55
CA ARG A 227 -6.64 6.44 10.68
C ARG A 227 -7.52 5.22 10.98
N TYR A 228 -8.76 5.20 10.49
CA TYR A 228 -9.76 4.20 10.86
C TYR A 228 -10.48 3.58 9.67
N SER A 229 -10.58 4.27 8.54
CA SER A 229 -11.23 3.80 7.31
C SER A 229 -10.17 3.43 6.28
N LEU A 230 -10.15 2.17 5.86
CA LEU A 230 -9.23 1.73 4.82
C LEU A 230 -9.54 2.41 3.49
N ARG A 231 -10.82 2.64 3.17
CA ARG A 231 -11.24 3.39 1.98
C ARG A 231 -10.65 4.78 1.96
N ALA A 232 -10.75 5.51 3.07
CA ALA A 232 -10.18 6.85 3.22
C ALA A 232 -8.66 6.81 3.10
N TYR A 233 -7.99 5.88 3.79
CA TYR A 233 -6.54 5.75 3.72
C TYR A 233 -6.04 5.45 2.30
N ALA A 234 -6.61 4.44 1.65
CA ALA A 234 -6.25 4.03 0.29
C ALA A 234 -6.53 5.13 -0.75
N SER A 235 -7.56 5.97 -0.54
CA SER A 235 -7.87 7.09 -1.44
C SER A 235 -6.76 8.14 -1.49
N MET A 236 -6.00 8.32 -0.41
CA MET A 236 -4.89 9.28 -0.31
C MET A 236 -3.51 8.64 -0.47
N LEU A 237 -3.45 7.32 -0.54
CA LEU A 237 -2.21 6.55 -0.44
C LEU A 237 -1.23 6.86 -1.58
N TYR A 238 -1.76 7.16 -2.77
CA TYR A 238 -0.98 7.49 -3.95
C TYR A 238 -1.28 8.91 -4.43
N LEU A 239 -0.22 9.67 -4.72
CA LEU A 239 -0.34 11.08 -5.09
C LEU A 239 -0.81 11.28 -6.52
N GLY A 240 -0.20 10.55 -7.46
CA GLY A 240 -0.49 10.55 -8.88
C GLY A 240 -1.80 9.83 -9.17
N LYS A 241 -2.57 10.39 -10.11
CA LYS A 241 -3.81 9.78 -10.58
C LYS A 241 -3.50 8.51 -11.35
N PHE A 242 -4.29 7.48 -11.13
CA PHE A 242 -4.27 6.28 -11.95
C PHE A 242 -5.13 6.49 -13.19
N ASP A 243 -4.55 6.34 -14.38
CA ASP A 243 -5.31 6.42 -15.64
C ASP A 243 -6.02 5.10 -15.95
N ASN A 244 -5.31 3.98 -15.82
CA ASN A 244 -5.79 2.64 -16.21
C ASN A 244 -5.77 1.62 -15.07
N PHE A 245 -5.60 2.08 -13.82
CA PHE A 245 -5.54 1.22 -12.64
C PHE A 245 -6.61 1.59 -11.61
N LYS A 246 -7.21 0.60 -10.95
CA LYS A 246 -8.25 0.82 -9.94
C LYS A 246 -7.96 0.04 -8.66
N ILE A 247 -8.03 0.73 -7.53
CA ILE A 247 -8.13 0.07 -6.23
C ILE A 247 -9.61 -0.15 -5.94
N ILE A 248 -10.02 -1.40 -5.74
CA ILE A 248 -11.39 -1.80 -5.47
C ILE A 248 -11.43 -2.37 -4.07
N LEU A 249 -12.26 -1.82 -3.19
CA LEU A 249 -12.44 -2.30 -1.83
C LEU A 249 -13.89 -2.74 -1.66
N ARG A 250 -14.12 -3.95 -1.13
CA ARG A 250 -15.46 -4.48 -0.87
C ARG A 250 -16.39 -4.33 -2.08
N GLY A 251 -15.92 -4.77 -3.25
CA GLY A 251 -16.64 -4.66 -4.52
C GLY A 251 -16.76 -3.25 -5.14
N LYS A 252 -16.35 -2.18 -4.46
CA LYS A 252 -16.49 -0.80 -4.97
C LYS A 252 -15.15 -0.10 -5.21
N PRO A 253 -14.92 0.46 -6.42
CA PRO A 253 -13.75 1.28 -6.71
C PRO A 253 -13.59 2.43 -5.72
N ILE A 254 -12.35 2.66 -5.28
CA ILE A 254 -11.98 3.80 -4.45
C ILE A 254 -11.72 5.00 -5.36
N GLN A 255 -12.40 6.12 -5.09
CA GLN A 255 -12.08 7.38 -5.72
C GLN A 255 -10.85 7.99 -5.03
N GLN A 256 -9.80 8.30 -5.80
CA GLN A 256 -8.62 8.97 -5.26
C GLN A 256 -8.97 10.35 -4.71
N PHE A 257 -8.45 10.66 -3.53
CA PHE A 257 -8.65 11.91 -2.82
C PHE A 257 -7.37 12.74 -2.89
N HIS A 258 -7.42 13.90 -3.55
CA HIS A 258 -6.30 14.82 -3.64
C HIS A 258 -6.47 15.97 -2.66
N ILE A 259 -5.69 15.95 -1.58
CA ILE A 259 -5.74 17.01 -0.56
C ILE A 259 -5.40 18.40 -1.11
N ALA A 260 -4.73 18.49 -2.26
CA ALA A 260 -4.48 19.76 -2.97
C ALA A 260 -5.78 20.49 -3.32
N ASP A 261 -6.80 19.72 -3.72
CA ASP A 261 -8.11 20.23 -4.14
C ASP A 261 -8.90 20.78 -2.94
N GLU A 262 -8.46 20.45 -1.71
CA GLU A 262 -9.03 20.91 -0.45
C GLU A 262 -8.32 22.13 0.13
N LEU A 263 -7.38 22.72 -0.61
CA LEU A 263 -6.66 23.93 -0.20
C LEU A 263 -7.31 25.21 -0.75
N LYS A 264 -7.52 26.17 0.14
CA LYS A 264 -7.78 27.59 -0.14
C LYS A 264 -6.45 28.34 -0.24
N PHE A 265 -6.38 29.28 -1.16
CA PHE A 265 -5.23 30.15 -1.40
C PHE A 265 -3.90 29.39 -1.56
N PRO A 266 -3.85 28.35 -2.42
CA PRO A 266 -2.65 27.54 -2.57
C PRO A 266 -1.48 28.38 -3.10
N LYS A 267 -0.29 28.15 -2.54
CA LYS A 267 0.99 28.67 -3.04
C LYS A 267 1.96 27.52 -3.25
N VAL A 268 2.73 27.58 -4.32
CA VAL A 268 3.81 26.62 -4.59
C VAL A 268 5.12 27.25 -4.14
N ILE A 269 5.85 26.54 -3.28
CA ILE A 269 7.16 26.96 -2.76
C ILE A 269 8.21 25.94 -3.15
N SER A 270 9.22 26.37 -3.89
CA SER A 270 10.35 25.51 -4.26
C SER A 270 11.41 25.46 -3.15
N TYR A 271 11.98 24.28 -2.93
CA TYR A 271 13.04 23.97 -1.98
C TYR A 271 14.14 23.17 -2.68
N ARG A 272 15.39 23.62 -2.61
CA ARG A 272 16.53 22.84 -3.11
C ARG A 272 17.23 22.16 -1.94
N PRO A 273 17.10 20.83 -1.76
CA PRO A 273 17.85 20.11 -0.75
C PRO A 273 19.36 20.23 -0.99
N GLN A 274 20.13 20.39 0.07
CA GLN A 274 21.60 20.38 0.02
C GLN A 274 22.10 18.92 0.00
N VAL A 275 22.03 18.29 -1.17
CA VAL A 275 22.45 16.91 -1.42
C VAL A 275 23.70 16.85 -2.30
N SER A 276 24.50 15.79 -2.13
CA SER A 276 25.63 15.48 -3.01
C SER A 276 25.16 14.97 -4.38
N ALA A 277 26.04 14.99 -5.38
CA ALA A 277 25.75 14.40 -6.69
C ALA A 277 25.33 12.92 -6.56
N PRO A 278 24.38 12.42 -7.38
CA PRO A 278 23.82 13.03 -8.60
C PRO A 278 22.60 13.94 -8.38
N LEU A 279 22.09 14.07 -7.15
CA LEU A 279 20.86 14.84 -6.85
C LEU A 279 21.10 16.35 -6.64
N LYS A 280 22.28 16.87 -6.99
CA LYS A 280 22.73 18.23 -6.67
C LYS A 280 21.78 19.33 -7.18
N ASP A 281 21.05 19.05 -8.26
CA ASP A 281 20.08 19.98 -8.88
C ASP A 281 18.61 19.60 -8.64
N ALA A 282 18.35 18.59 -7.81
CA ALA A 282 16.98 18.21 -7.46
C ALA A 282 16.28 19.38 -6.75
N THR A 283 15.07 19.72 -7.18
CA THR A 283 14.27 20.80 -6.60
C THR A 283 12.95 20.21 -6.12
N ALA A 284 12.60 20.38 -4.85
CA ALA A 284 11.30 20.02 -4.35
C ALA A 284 10.28 21.15 -4.43
N GLU A 285 9.05 20.83 -4.77
CA GLU A 285 7.92 21.74 -4.76
C GLU A 285 6.97 21.38 -3.63
N THR A 286 6.61 22.38 -2.84
CA THR A 286 5.63 22.24 -1.77
C THR A 286 4.43 23.10 -2.09
N THR A 287 3.27 22.47 -2.30
CA THR A 287 2.01 23.19 -2.38
C THR A 287 1.49 23.38 -0.97
N ILE A 288 1.30 24.62 -0.53
CA ILE A 288 0.83 24.97 0.82
C ILE A 288 -0.43 25.82 0.71
N GLY A 289 -1.40 25.58 1.59
CA GLY A 289 -2.65 26.32 1.61
C GLY A 289 -3.40 26.16 2.92
N PHE A 290 -4.54 26.86 3.02
CA PHE A 290 -5.48 26.65 4.12
C PHE A 290 -6.47 25.54 3.78
N ILE A 291 -6.75 24.61 4.70
CA ILE A 291 -7.88 23.70 4.48
C ILE A 291 -9.20 24.48 4.38
N LYS A 292 -10.15 23.97 3.60
CA LYS A 292 -11.44 24.64 3.39
C LYS A 292 -12.20 24.88 4.70
N GLU A 293 -12.03 24.02 5.69
CA GLU A 293 -12.69 24.08 7.00
C GLU A 293 -12.00 25.06 7.96
N ALA A 294 -10.85 25.64 7.61
CA ALA A 294 -10.19 26.63 8.45
C ALA A 294 -11.02 27.93 8.53
N PRO A 295 -11.10 28.58 9.70
CA PRO A 295 -10.47 28.22 10.98
C PRO A 295 -11.33 27.31 11.88
N ALA A 296 -12.50 26.87 11.41
CA ALA A 296 -13.46 26.10 12.22
C ALA A 296 -12.89 24.73 12.66
N LEU A 297 -12.08 24.10 11.80
CA LEU A 297 -11.38 22.86 12.12
C LEU A 297 -9.88 23.10 12.31
N SER A 298 -9.35 22.61 13.44
CA SER A 298 -7.91 22.68 13.74
C SER A 298 -7.17 21.45 13.22
N VAL A 299 -6.96 21.44 11.90
CA VAL A 299 -6.12 20.44 11.21
C VAL A 299 -5.00 21.18 10.50
N SER A 300 -3.78 20.70 10.66
CA SER A 300 -2.58 21.24 10.03
C SER A 300 -1.54 20.16 9.85
N GLY A 301 -0.55 20.43 9.00
CA GLY A 301 0.59 19.55 8.76
C GLY A 301 0.82 19.25 7.28
N PHE A 302 1.89 18.51 7.00
CA PHE A 302 2.29 18.16 5.64
C PHE A 302 1.97 16.72 5.31
N ASN A 303 1.38 16.48 4.15
CA ASN A 303 1.29 15.15 3.56
C ASN A 303 2.55 14.94 2.73
N VAL A 304 3.44 14.07 3.21
CA VAL A 304 4.74 13.80 2.58
C VAL A 304 4.71 12.45 1.91
N TYR A 305 4.96 12.47 0.61
CA TYR A 305 5.01 11.30 -0.24
C TYR A 305 6.47 10.93 -0.56
N HIS A 306 6.69 9.72 -1.05
CA HIS A 306 7.95 9.15 -1.54
C HIS A 306 7.67 8.06 -2.59
N LYS A 307 8.17 8.18 -3.82
CA LYS A 307 7.89 7.30 -4.98
C LYS A 307 6.40 6.94 -5.21
N ASN A 308 5.61 7.94 -5.57
CA ASN A 308 4.15 8.04 -5.61
C ASN A 308 3.41 7.71 -4.30
N ARG A 309 4.08 7.42 -3.17
CA ARG A 309 3.49 6.75 -2.01
C ARG A 309 3.50 7.62 -0.76
N LEU A 310 2.35 7.81 -0.13
CA LEU A 310 2.20 8.58 1.11
C LEU A 310 2.97 7.92 2.25
N ILE A 311 3.98 8.58 2.80
CA ILE A 311 4.75 8.06 3.95
C ILE A 311 4.22 8.64 5.24
N ARG A 312 4.05 9.97 5.28
CA ARG A 312 3.69 10.69 6.49
C ARG A 312 2.48 11.61 6.25
N PRO A 313 1.27 11.20 6.65
CA PRO A 313 0.09 12.04 6.57
C PRO A 313 0.08 13.10 7.67
N PHE A 314 -0.37 14.33 7.34
CA PHE A 314 -0.56 15.43 8.30
C PHE A 314 0.61 15.62 9.29
N TRP A 315 1.85 15.55 8.81
CA TRP A 315 3.04 15.76 9.62
C TRP A 315 3.04 17.18 10.20
N LYS A 316 2.79 17.27 11.51
CA LYS A 316 2.91 18.52 12.25
C LYS A 316 4.37 18.89 12.43
N VAL A 317 4.75 20.03 11.87
CA VAL A 317 6.10 20.61 11.98
C VAL A 317 6.16 21.84 12.91
N THR A 318 4.99 22.30 13.38
CA THR A 318 4.85 23.31 14.43
C THR A 318 4.59 22.64 15.78
N GLY A 319 5.02 23.27 16.87
CA GLY A 319 4.81 22.72 18.22
C GLY A 319 3.33 22.55 18.56
N ASP A 320 3.03 21.50 19.34
CA ASP A 320 1.67 21.22 19.80
C ASP A 320 1.09 22.40 20.60
N GLY A 321 -0.18 22.72 20.36
CA GLY A 321 -0.86 23.86 20.99
C GLY A 321 -0.55 25.23 20.37
N SER A 322 0.32 25.31 19.36
CA SER A 322 0.55 26.56 18.61
C SER A 322 -0.70 26.97 17.82
N LEU A 323 -1.19 28.19 18.05
CA LEU A 323 -2.20 28.82 17.18
C LEU A 323 -1.62 29.23 15.82
N LYS A 324 -0.30 29.45 15.75
CA LYS A 324 0.41 29.83 14.51
C LYS A 324 0.51 28.62 13.59
N GLY A 325 0.05 28.77 12.35
CA GLY A 325 0.03 27.72 11.34
C GLY A 325 -1.19 26.78 11.43
N ASN A 326 -2.16 27.07 12.29
CA ASN A 326 -3.37 26.26 12.41
C ASN A 326 -4.20 26.33 11.11
N GLY A 327 -4.67 25.20 10.57
CA GLY A 327 -5.38 25.18 9.28
C GLY A 327 -4.45 25.16 8.07
N VAL A 328 -3.13 25.36 8.23
CA VAL A 328 -2.17 25.26 7.12
C VAL A 328 -1.87 23.79 6.84
N VAL A 329 -2.18 23.35 5.63
CA VAL A 329 -1.83 22.02 5.13
C VAL A 329 -0.96 22.17 3.91
N GLY A 330 0.07 21.34 3.84
CA GLY A 330 0.99 21.29 2.72
C GLY A 330 1.11 19.90 2.12
N ILE A 331 1.57 19.87 0.88
CA ILE A 331 1.85 18.66 0.11
C ILE A 331 3.27 18.82 -0.39
N HIS A 332 4.15 17.91 0.01
CA HIS A 332 5.55 17.98 -0.35
C HIS A 332 5.87 16.97 -1.45
N THR A 333 6.31 17.48 -2.59
CA THR A 333 6.71 16.73 -3.79
C THR A 333 8.13 17.16 -4.18
N LEU A 334 8.96 16.27 -4.70
CA LEU A 334 10.19 16.61 -5.40
C LEU A 334 9.92 16.77 -6.90
N PHE A 335 10.75 17.51 -7.59
CA PHE A 335 10.74 17.56 -9.03
C PHE A 335 12.19 17.41 -9.45
N VAL A 336 12.53 16.28 -10.05
CA VAL A 336 13.81 16.18 -10.74
C VAL A 336 13.54 16.63 -12.17
N GLY A 337 13.76 17.92 -12.40
CA GLY A 337 13.82 18.47 -13.74
C GLY A 337 15.06 17.91 -14.44
N PHE A 338 14.94 16.73 -15.03
CA PHE A 338 15.91 16.30 -16.02
C PHE A 338 15.67 17.12 -17.29
N PHE A 339 16.55 18.10 -17.54
CA PHE A 339 16.71 18.66 -18.87
C PHE A 339 17.17 17.54 -19.82
N LEU A 340 16.23 16.83 -20.43
CA LEU A 340 16.48 16.18 -21.72
C LEU A 340 16.40 17.27 -22.78
N LEU A 341 17.46 18.07 -22.85
CA LEU A 341 17.73 18.93 -23.99
C LEU A 341 18.20 18.03 -25.12
N ILE A 342 17.27 17.39 -25.87
CA ILE A 342 17.46 16.87 -27.22
C ILE A 342 16.09 16.41 -27.75
N PHE A 343 15.67 17.02 -28.87
CA PHE A 343 14.41 16.87 -29.63
C PHE A 343 13.13 17.44 -28.99
N PHE A 344 12.76 18.67 -29.39
CA PHE A 344 11.56 18.91 -30.21
C PHE A 344 11.49 20.41 -30.57
N LEU A 345 12.08 20.75 -31.71
CA LEU A 345 11.59 21.87 -32.51
C LEU A 345 10.29 21.40 -33.20
N THR A 346 9.33 22.32 -33.27
CA THR A 346 8.08 22.27 -34.06
C THR A 346 7.07 21.16 -33.72
N TYR A 347 6.14 21.43 -32.79
CA TYR A 347 4.73 21.72 -33.13
C TYR A 347 3.95 22.10 -31.87
N ILE A 348 3.19 23.18 -31.96
CA ILE A 348 2.27 23.64 -30.92
C ILE A 348 1.07 22.70 -30.87
N SER A 349 0.83 22.09 -29.71
CA SER A 349 -0.47 21.57 -29.31
C SER A 349 -0.58 21.66 -27.79
N HIS A 350 -1.69 22.25 -27.33
CA HIS A 350 -2.06 22.42 -25.92
C HIS A 350 -2.29 21.05 -25.26
N TYR A 351 -1.21 20.41 -24.80
CA TYR A 351 -1.24 19.35 -23.81
C TYR A 351 -0.20 19.69 -22.74
N TRP A 352 -0.65 20.21 -21.61
CA TRP A 352 0.16 20.21 -20.40
C TRP A 352 0.27 18.75 -19.94
N MET A 353 1.26 18.04 -20.47
CA MET A 353 1.66 16.72 -20.03
C MET A 353 2.42 16.90 -18.71
N TYR A 354 1.69 16.95 -17.59
CA TYR A 354 2.29 16.92 -16.24
C TYR A 354 2.75 15.49 -15.93
N THR A 355 3.83 15.04 -16.57
CA THR A 355 4.57 13.85 -16.15
C THR A 355 5.86 14.30 -15.47
N GLY A 356 5.91 14.17 -14.14
CA GLY A 356 7.13 14.43 -13.37
C GLY A 356 6.91 14.77 -11.90
N VAL A 357 5.97 14.15 -11.19
CA VAL A 357 5.95 14.22 -9.73
C VAL A 357 7.10 13.34 -9.22
N LEU A 358 8.18 13.94 -8.74
CA LEU A 358 9.08 13.23 -7.82
C LEU A 358 8.67 13.62 -6.39
N GLU A 359 9.24 13.01 -5.36
CA GLU A 359 8.84 13.21 -3.96
C GLU A 359 10.06 13.32 -3.05
N ALA A 360 9.92 13.30 -1.72
CA ALA A 360 11.04 13.39 -0.78
C ALA A 360 12.10 12.25 -0.90
N ASN A 361 12.33 11.66 -2.07
CA ASN A 361 13.31 10.68 -2.55
C ASN A 361 14.78 11.04 -2.25
N PHE A 362 15.05 12.13 -1.53
CA PHE A 362 16.35 12.43 -0.94
C PHE A 362 16.44 12.00 0.54
N ILE A 363 15.33 11.56 1.13
CA ILE A 363 15.25 10.90 2.43
C ILE A 363 14.59 9.53 2.25
N GLU A 364 15.15 8.53 2.93
CA GLU A 364 14.68 7.15 2.84
C GLU A 364 13.58 6.89 3.88
N PRO A 365 12.46 6.22 3.51
CA PRO A 365 11.47 5.75 4.46
C PRO A 365 12.06 4.71 5.44
N THR A 366 11.45 4.59 6.61
CA THR A 366 11.68 3.46 7.52
C THR A 366 11.20 2.14 6.90
N HIS A 367 11.63 1.00 7.47
CA HIS A 367 11.29 -0.33 6.94
C HIS A 367 9.78 -0.59 6.78
N ASP A 368 8.94 -0.01 7.63
CA ASP A 368 7.47 -0.09 7.59
C ASP A 368 6.80 0.95 6.67
N LYS A 369 7.59 1.86 6.10
CA LYS A 369 7.17 2.99 5.24
C LYS A 369 6.10 3.87 5.90
N GLN A 370 6.15 4.05 7.22
CA GLN A 370 5.27 4.94 7.98
C GLN A 370 5.97 6.19 8.54
N ASP A 371 7.30 6.26 8.45
CA ASP A 371 8.09 7.46 8.72
C ASP A 371 9.34 7.47 7.84
N PHE A 372 10.22 8.45 8.06
CA PHE A 372 11.52 8.56 7.40
C PHE A 372 12.67 8.32 8.38
N GLU A 373 13.80 7.84 7.86
CA GLU A 373 15.02 7.71 8.64
C GLU A 373 15.48 9.06 9.19
N ARG A 374 15.87 9.08 10.48
CA ARG A 374 16.37 10.26 11.19
C ARG A 374 17.76 10.65 10.67
N SER A 375 17.79 11.35 9.55
CA SER A 375 19.01 11.86 8.91
C SER A 375 19.16 13.38 9.04
N THR A 376 20.34 13.90 8.71
CA THR A 376 20.57 15.35 8.62
C THR A 376 19.66 16.01 7.58
N LEU A 377 19.36 15.33 6.48
CA LEU A 377 18.43 15.78 5.44
C LEU A 377 16.99 15.83 5.96
N PHE A 378 16.57 14.83 6.73
CA PHE A 378 15.26 14.82 7.39
C PHE A 378 15.06 16.03 8.30
N VAL A 379 16.03 16.30 9.19
CA VAL A 379 15.97 17.45 10.12
C VAL A 379 15.96 18.79 9.39
N ARG A 380 16.72 18.90 8.28
CA ARG A 380 16.72 20.10 7.42
C ARG A 380 15.37 20.30 6.74
N LEU A 381 14.75 19.22 6.24
CA LEU A 381 13.42 19.27 5.66
C LEU A 381 12.39 19.73 6.69
N GLU A 382 12.36 19.10 7.88
CA GLU A 382 11.46 19.49 8.99
C GLU A 382 11.59 20.98 9.32
N SER A 383 12.82 21.47 9.47
CA SER A 383 13.11 22.88 9.74
C SER A 383 12.60 23.79 8.62
N LYS A 384 12.76 23.38 7.36
CA LYS A 384 12.29 24.16 6.22
C LYS A 384 10.77 24.18 6.11
N LEU A 385 10.09 23.06 6.31
CA LEU A 385 8.62 22.98 6.31
C LEU A 385 8.02 23.85 7.41
N LYS A 386 8.65 23.87 8.59
CA LYS A 386 8.28 24.78 9.69
C LYS A 386 8.41 26.25 9.28
N GLN A 387 9.54 26.64 8.66
CA GLN A 387 9.75 27.98 8.14
C GLN A 387 8.68 28.36 7.11
N MET A 388 8.43 27.50 6.11
CA MET A 388 7.42 27.71 5.08
C MET A 388 6.02 27.92 5.68
N THR A 389 5.66 27.13 6.69
CA THR A 389 4.37 27.25 7.39
C THR A 389 4.21 28.62 8.03
N LEU A 390 5.23 29.09 8.75
CA LEU A 390 5.19 30.37 9.44
C LEU A 390 5.16 31.53 8.45
N GLU A 391 6.01 31.52 7.42
CA GLU A 391 6.03 32.54 6.36
C GLU A 391 4.68 32.64 5.65
N TYR A 392 4.13 31.50 5.23
CA TYR A 392 2.81 31.45 4.59
C TYR A 392 1.70 31.97 5.51
N TRP A 393 1.68 31.52 6.76
CA TRP A 393 0.68 31.93 7.75
C TRP A 393 0.73 33.44 8.02
N PHE A 394 1.92 34.01 8.24
CA PHE A 394 2.05 35.44 8.52
C PHE A 394 1.62 36.31 7.35
N VAL A 395 1.99 35.95 6.12
CA VAL A 395 1.64 36.71 4.90
C VAL A 395 0.15 36.61 4.56
N SER A 396 -0.52 35.54 5.00
CA SER A 396 -1.91 35.27 4.60
C SER A 396 -2.93 35.58 5.70
N TYR A 397 -2.49 35.75 6.95
CA TYR A 397 -3.35 35.98 8.12
C TYR A 397 -3.19 37.40 8.73
N MET A 398 -2.08 38.09 8.44
CA MET A 398 -1.95 39.54 8.63
C MET A 398 -2.13 40.24 7.30
#